data_AF-U5HCG3-F1
#
_entry.id   AF-U5HCG3-F1
#
_cell.length_a   1.000
_cell.length_b   1.000
_cell.length_c   1.000
_cell.angle_alpha   90.00
_cell.angle_beta   90.00
_cell.angle_gamma   90.00
#
_symmetry.space_group_name_H-M   'P 1'
#
loop_
_entity.id
_entity.type
_entity.pdbx_description
1 polymer ?
#
loop_
_entity_poly.entity_id
_entity_poly.type
_entity_poly.pdbx_seq_one_letter_code
_entity_poly.pdbx_strand_id
1 'polypeptide(L)'
;MSIPHHPRSTDVRRRTTQPQTLQQTQTSTTTHLPLSSALLNDLDSQASLDNMEAELNKTVDTEVEVLAEGMVELVRCAVIKDKDHFRVSQEAFASKVRTEAMIRSAQSLLSLSHTLKLLHLFADTCTPALAREATVRELDEMVESAKRELGIAVV
;
A
#
# COMPACT_ATOMS: atom_id res chain seq x y z
N MET A 1 -42.45 -40.93 -28.63
CA MET A 1 -41.12 -40.51 -28.14
C MET A 1 -41.19 -39.03 -27.81
N SER A 2 -41.38 -38.68 -26.53
CA SER A 2 -41.29 -37.31 -26.04
C SER A 2 -40.76 -37.36 -24.60
N ILE A 3 -39.59 -36.78 -24.37
CA ILE A 3 -38.87 -36.79 -23.10
C ILE A 3 -39.34 -35.57 -22.27
N PRO A 4 -39.87 -35.74 -21.05
CA PRO A 4 -40.25 -34.61 -20.21
C PRO A 4 -39.04 -34.01 -19.49
N HIS A 5 -38.84 -32.70 -19.67
CA HIS A 5 -37.78 -31.93 -19.05
C HIS A 5 -38.11 -31.68 -17.57
N HIS A 6 -37.37 -32.32 -16.66
CA HIS A 6 -37.44 -32.03 -15.22
C HIS A 6 -36.64 -30.76 -14.93
N PRO A 7 -37.22 -29.71 -14.31
CA PRO A 7 -36.42 -28.64 -13.73
C PRO A 7 -35.69 -29.20 -12.49
N ARG A 8 -34.36 -29.15 -12.51
CA ARG A 8 -33.53 -29.54 -11.37
C ARG A 8 -33.75 -28.57 -10.22
N SER A 9 -34.55 -29.01 -9.24
CA SER A 9 -34.61 -28.41 -7.92
C SER A 9 -33.27 -28.61 -7.22
N THR A 10 -32.56 -27.51 -6.98
CA THR A 10 -31.44 -27.44 -6.02
C THR A 10 -31.59 -26.17 -5.19
N ASP A 11 -32.73 -26.01 -4.51
CA ASP A 11 -32.80 -25.08 -3.39
C ASP A 11 -32.18 -25.77 -2.16
N VAL A 12 -30.87 -25.61 -2.02
CA VAL A 12 -30.18 -25.94 -0.78
C VAL A 12 -30.62 -24.90 0.23
N ARG A 13 -31.60 -25.26 1.08
CA ARG A 13 -31.91 -24.52 2.30
C ARG A 13 -30.61 -24.23 3.06
N ARG A 14 -30.08 -23.02 2.93
CA ARG A 14 -29.11 -22.47 3.87
C ARG A 14 -29.84 -22.28 5.20
N ARG A 15 -29.91 -23.35 5.99
CA ARG A 15 -30.06 -23.22 7.44
C ARG A 15 -28.72 -22.73 7.96
N THR A 16 -28.46 -21.44 7.85
CA THR A 16 -27.47 -20.77 8.70
C THR A 16 -28.25 -20.06 9.78
N THR A 17 -28.41 -20.77 10.89
CA THR A 17 -28.64 -20.16 12.21
C THR A 17 -27.67 -19.00 12.37
N GLN A 18 -28.19 -17.80 12.57
CA GLN A 18 -27.42 -16.64 12.99
C GLN A 18 -26.87 -16.92 14.41
N PRO A 19 -25.56 -17.00 14.64
CA PRO A 19 -25.00 -16.87 15.97
C PRO A 19 -24.61 -15.41 16.16
N GLN A 20 -25.24 -14.76 17.15
CA GLN A 20 -24.74 -13.52 17.72
C GLN A 20 -23.37 -13.79 18.37
N THR A 21 -22.28 -13.47 17.68
CA THR A 21 -20.98 -13.13 18.28
C THR A 21 -20.30 -12.08 17.41
N LEU A 22 -20.87 -10.87 17.39
CA LEU A 22 -20.26 -9.66 16.83
C LEU A 22 -19.53 -8.92 17.96
N GLN A 23 -18.49 -9.56 18.50
CA GLN A 23 -17.45 -8.94 19.33
C GLN A 23 -16.47 -10.05 19.71
N GLN A 24 -15.17 -9.81 19.52
CA GLN A 24 -14.07 -10.79 19.61
C GLN A 24 -14.06 -11.76 18.43
N THR A 25 -13.01 -11.87 17.61
CA THR A 25 -11.59 -11.59 17.81
C THR A 25 -10.89 -11.72 16.45
N GLN A 26 -9.69 -11.13 16.35
CA GLN A 26 -8.64 -11.29 15.33
C GLN A 26 -8.64 -10.24 14.20
N THR A 27 -7.73 -9.26 14.19
CA THR A 27 -6.25 -9.39 13.98
C THR A 27 -5.91 -10.07 12.67
N SER A 28 -6.21 -9.37 11.58
CA SER A 28 -5.50 -9.53 10.31
C SER A 28 -4.84 -8.19 10.04
N THR A 29 -3.52 -8.12 10.20
CA THR A 29 -2.70 -7.02 9.71
C THR A 29 -2.67 -7.07 8.19
N THR A 30 -3.77 -6.65 7.58
CA THR A 30 -3.84 -6.23 6.20
C THR A 30 -4.02 -4.72 6.27
N THR A 31 -2.94 -3.98 6.02
CA THR A 31 -2.94 -2.52 5.97
C THR A 31 -3.78 -2.08 4.77
N HIS A 32 -5.10 -2.06 4.94
CA HIS A 32 -6.01 -1.41 4.02
C HIS A 32 -6.11 0.05 4.49
N LEU A 33 -5.41 0.95 3.80
CA LEU A 33 -5.50 2.39 4.06
C LEU A 33 -6.99 2.81 4.08
N PRO A 34 -7.50 3.41 5.16
CA PRO A 34 -8.83 3.99 5.17
C PRO A 34 -8.79 5.30 4.38
N LEU A 35 -9.17 5.23 3.10
CA LEU A 35 -9.34 6.39 2.20
C LEU A 35 -10.62 7.18 2.51
N SER A 36 -10.89 7.47 3.79
CA SER A 36 -12.14 8.11 4.21
C SER A 36 -11.87 9.24 5.20
N SER A 37 -11.46 10.41 4.67
CA SER A 37 -11.56 11.75 5.31
C SER A 37 -10.70 12.85 4.64
N ALA A 38 -9.97 12.59 3.56
CA ALA A 38 -8.94 13.48 3.03
C ALA A 38 -9.39 14.78 2.30
N LEU A 39 -10.65 15.22 2.38
CA LEU A 39 -11.17 16.31 1.52
C LEU A 39 -11.59 17.61 2.24
N LEU A 40 -11.35 17.77 3.55
CA LEU A 40 -11.77 19.00 4.28
C LEU A 40 -10.63 19.81 4.93
N ASN A 41 -9.36 19.47 4.72
CA ASN A 41 -8.30 19.78 5.69
C ASN A 41 -7.03 20.39 5.03
N ASP A 42 -7.14 21.61 4.51
CA ASP A 42 -6.07 22.29 3.77
C ASP A 42 -4.93 22.84 4.68
N LEU A 43 -5.21 23.08 5.98
CA LEU A 43 -4.19 23.36 7.02
C LEU A 43 -3.59 22.09 7.67
N ASP A 44 -4.20 20.94 7.39
CA ASP A 44 -3.81 19.61 7.86
C ASP A 44 -3.07 18.84 6.77
N SER A 45 -2.99 19.37 5.55
CA SER A 45 -2.31 18.71 4.43
C SER A 45 -0.80 18.59 4.64
N GLN A 46 -0.14 19.62 5.17
CA GLN A 46 1.29 19.54 5.51
C GLN A 46 1.55 18.60 6.69
N ALA A 47 0.77 18.72 7.77
CA ALA A 47 0.88 17.81 8.91
C ALA A 47 0.57 16.35 8.56
N SER A 48 -0.36 16.11 7.62
CA SER A 48 -0.69 14.80 7.08
C SER A 48 0.43 14.22 6.22
N LEU A 49 1.10 15.06 5.41
CA LEU A 49 2.29 14.67 4.65
C LEU A 49 3.46 14.33 5.58
N ASP A 50 3.71 15.15 6.61
CA ASP A 50 4.75 14.88 7.62
C ASP A 50 4.47 13.58 8.39
N ASN A 51 3.20 13.34 8.75
CA ASN A 51 2.80 12.11 9.42
C ASN A 51 2.95 10.88 8.51
N MET A 52 2.60 11.02 7.23
CA MET A 52 2.80 9.96 6.25
C MET A 52 4.30 9.68 6.06
N GLU A 53 5.14 10.69 5.95
CA GLU A 53 6.60 10.52 5.87
C GLU A 53 7.15 9.81 7.10
N ALA A 54 6.74 10.22 8.31
CA ALA A 54 7.16 9.59 9.54
C ALA A 54 6.73 8.11 9.63
N GLU A 55 5.52 7.77 9.18
CA GLU A 55 5.03 6.39 9.14
C GLU A 55 5.81 5.53 8.14
N LEU A 56 6.13 6.08 6.97
CA LEU A 56 6.94 5.41 5.95
C LEU A 56 8.37 5.15 6.47
N ASN A 57 9.01 6.17 7.07
CA ASN A 57 10.34 6.02 7.68
C ASN A 57 10.34 4.98 8.80
N LYS A 58 9.35 5.04 9.70
CA LYS A 58 9.20 4.05 10.77
C LYS A 58 9.06 2.62 10.22
N THR A 59 8.30 2.47 9.14
CA THR A 59 8.12 1.17 8.47
C THR A 59 9.45 0.69 7.89
N VAL A 60 10.20 1.55 7.19
CA VAL A 60 11.53 1.21 6.67
C VAL A 60 12.47 0.78 7.79
N ASP A 61 12.56 1.56 8.86
CA ASP A 61 13.44 1.28 10.00
C ASP A 61 13.12 -0.08 10.62
N THR A 62 11.84 -0.36 10.84
CA THR A 62 11.38 -1.63 11.42
C THR A 62 11.75 -2.82 10.54
N GLU A 63 11.47 -2.74 9.23
CA GLU A 63 11.73 -3.86 8.32
C GLU A 63 13.22 -4.09 8.08
N VAL A 64 14.02 -3.03 8.07
CA VAL A 64 15.49 -3.10 7.98
C VAL A 64 16.08 -3.69 9.26
N GLU A 65 15.56 -3.33 10.43
CA GLU A 65 15.99 -3.90 11.72
C GLU A 65 15.73 -5.41 11.76
N VAL A 66 14.54 -5.87 11.33
CA VAL A 66 14.22 -7.30 11.24
C VAL A 66 15.20 -8.03 10.31
N LEU A 67 15.57 -7.41 9.19
CA LEU A 67 16.54 -7.97 8.25
C LEU A 67 17.95 -8.06 8.85
N ALA A 68 18.40 -7.00 9.51
CA ALA A 68 19.73 -6.91 10.11
C ALA A 68 19.89 -7.89 11.28
N GLU A 69 18.96 -7.88 12.25
CA GLU A 69 18.99 -8.80 13.38
C GLU A 69 18.79 -10.24 12.93
N GLY A 70 17.94 -10.46 11.91
CA GLY A 70 17.79 -11.76 11.27
C GLY A 70 19.08 -12.33 10.72
N MET A 71 19.86 -11.50 10.01
CA MET A 71 21.15 -11.94 9.49
C MET A 71 22.16 -12.25 10.61
N VAL A 72 22.19 -11.44 11.67
CA VAL A 72 23.06 -11.67 12.84
C VAL A 72 22.74 -13.01 13.50
N GLU A 73 21.45 -13.32 13.71
CA GLU A 73 21.03 -14.60 14.29
C GLU A 73 21.36 -15.80 13.38
N LEU A 74 21.20 -15.67 12.06
CA LEU A 74 21.59 -16.72 11.12
C LEU A 74 23.10 -17.00 11.16
N VAL A 75 23.92 -15.95 11.22
CA VAL A 75 25.38 -16.08 11.36
C VAL A 75 25.75 -16.73 12.69
N ARG A 76 25.07 -16.39 13.78
CA ARG A 76 25.25 -17.04 15.10
C ARG A 76 24.91 -18.53 15.03
N CYS A 77 23.80 -18.90 14.39
CA CYS A 77 23.39 -20.29 14.19
C CYS A 77 24.33 -21.06 13.24
N ALA A 78 25.05 -20.40 12.35
CA ALA A 78 25.97 -21.05 11.39
C ALA A 78 27.27 -21.57 12.03
N VAL A 79 27.63 -21.17 13.25
CA VAL A 79 28.86 -21.61 13.92
C VAL A 79 28.77 -23.09 14.29
N ILE A 80 29.53 -24.00 13.67
CA ILE A 80 29.36 -25.48 13.78
C ILE A 80 29.95 -26.09 15.07
N LYS A 81 30.57 -25.31 15.96
CA LYS A 81 31.32 -25.85 17.10
C LYS A 81 30.42 -26.34 18.24
N ASP A 82 30.72 -27.52 18.79
CA ASP A 82 30.13 -28.11 20.02
C ASP A 82 28.59 -28.24 20.01
N LYS A 83 28.02 -28.82 18.95
CA LYS A 83 26.56 -29.01 18.81
C LYS A 83 26.14 -30.47 18.92
N ASP A 84 25.12 -30.71 19.75
CA ASP A 84 24.39 -31.98 19.84
C ASP A 84 23.24 -32.04 18.81
N HIS A 85 22.78 -33.24 18.44
CA HIS A 85 21.73 -33.47 17.44
C HIS A 85 20.43 -32.70 17.74
N PHE A 86 20.05 -32.61 19.02
CA PHE A 86 18.90 -31.80 19.45
C PHE A 86 19.11 -30.31 19.23
N ARG A 87 20.32 -29.80 19.53
CA ARG A 87 20.67 -28.39 19.34
C ARG A 87 20.71 -28.02 17.86
N VAL A 88 21.29 -28.87 17.02
CA VAL A 88 21.27 -28.70 15.56
C VAL A 88 19.84 -28.62 15.04
N SER A 89 18.95 -29.50 15.51
CA SER A 89 17.55 -29.50 15.09
C SER A 89 16.79 -28.24 15.53
N GLN A 90 17.04 -27.76 16.75
CA GLN A 90 16.44 -26.53 17.27
C GLN A 90 16.93 -25.29 16.52
N GLU A 91 18.23 -25.19 16.27
CA GLU A 91 18.82 -24.07 15.53
C GLU A 91 18.40 -24.07 14.06
N ALA A 92 18.23 -25.25 13.45
CA ALA A 92 17.70 -25.37 12.08
C ALA A 92 16.25 -24.85 11.99
N PHE A 93 15.41 -25.16 12.98
CA PHE A 93 14.05 -24.63 13.05
C PHE A 93 14.06 -23.10 13.26
N ALA A 94 14.86 -22.60 14.21
CA ALA A 94 14.99 -21.18 14.48
C ALA A 94 15.47 -20.40 13.25
N SER A 95 16.49 -20.91 12.55
CA SER A 95 17.00 -20.37 11.29
C SER A 95 15.92 -20.28 10.21
N LYS A 96 15.09 -21.32 10.07
CA LYS A 96 13.99 -21.33 9.11
C LYS A 96 12.94 -20.27 9.42
N VAL A 97 12.48 -20.19 10.67
CA VAL A 97 11.51 -19.17 11.10
C VAL A 97 12.07 -17.77 10.91
N ARG A 98 13.34 -17.56 11.23
CA ARG A 98 14.01 -16.28 11.05
C ARG A 98 14.08 -15.87 9.58
N THR A 99 14.44 -16.81 8.72
CA THR A 99 14.49 -16.59 7.27
C THR A 99 13.10 -16.23 6.72
N GLU A 100 12.03 -16.88 7.21
CA GLU A 100 10.66 -16.53 6.82
C GLU A 100 10.29 -15.09 7.21
N ALA A 101 10.63 -14.67 8.44
CA ALA A 101 10.41 -13.30 8.89
C ALA A 101 11.18 -12.29 8.01
N MET A 102 12.45 -12.57 7.68
CA MET A 102 13.25 -11.73 6.79
C MET A 102 12.65 -11.63 5.38
N ILE A 103 12.15 -12.74 4.81
CA ILE A 103 11.50 -12.74 3.49
C ILE A 103 10.26 -11.84 3.52
N ARG A 104 9.46 -11.93 4.59
CA ARG A 104 8.26 -11.09 4.76
C ARG A 104 8.61 -9.61 4.85
N SER A 105 9.66 -9.26 5.60
CA SER A 105 10.17 -7.88 5.67
C SER A 105 10.69 -7.36 4.34
N ALA A 106 11.42 -8.17 3.59
CA ALA A 106 11.86 -7.81 2.24
C ALA A 106 10.68 -7.58 1.27
N GLN A 107 9.63 -8.41 1.36
CA GLN A 107 8.41 -8.22 0.58
C GLN A 107 7.66 -6.94 0.97
N SER A 108 7.62 -6.60 2.26
CA SER A 108 7.07 -5.35 2.77
C SER A 108 7.80 -4.14 2.18
N LEU A 109 9.13 -4.13 2.22
CA LEU A 109 9.97 -3.09 1.60
C LEU A 109 9.77 -2.99 0.08
N LEU A 110 9.63 -4.13 -0.61
CA LEU A 110 9.34 -4.13 -2.06
C LEU A 110 7.97 -3.50 -2.37
N SER A 111 6.94 -3.85 -1.59
CA SER A 111 5.62 -3.25 -1.71
C SER A 111 5.65 -1.74 -1.46
N LEU A 112 6.39 -1.31 -0.43
CA LEU A 112 6.60 0.09 -0.12
C LEU A 112 7.29 0.83 -1.26
N SER A 113 8.34 0.25 -1.85
CA SER A 113 9.01 0.81 -3.02
C SER A 113 8.05 1.01 -4.20
N HIS A 114 7.15 0.05 -4.45
CA HIS A 114 6.14 0.19 -5.49
C HIS A 114 5.16 1.33 -5.18
N THR A 115 4.69 1.43 -3.95
CA THR A 115 3.83 2.53 -3.50
C THR A 115 4.51 3.89 -3.68
N LEU A 116 5.76 4.05 -3.26
CA LEU A 116 6.50 5.30 -3.43
C LEU A 116 6.69 5.68 -4.91
N LYS A 117 6.96 4.71 -5.78
CA LYS A 117 7.02 4.95 -7.23
C LYS A 117 5.68 5.44 -7.78
N LEU A 118 4.57 4.86 -7.32
CA LEU A 118 3.23 5.32 -7.71
C LEU A 118 2.95 6.74 -7.20
N LEU A 119 3.25 7.03 -5.93
CA LEU A 119 3.10 8.38 -5.36
C LEU A 119 3.86 9.42 -6.19
N HIS A 120 5.11 9.10 -6.56
CA HIS A 120 5.92 9.96 -7.42
C HIS A 120 5.31 10.16 -8.81
N LEU A 121 4.86 9.08 -9.48
CA LEU A 121 4.19 9.17 -10.78
C LEU A 121 2.90 10.00 -10.73
N PHE A 122 2.11 9.88 -9.67
CA PHE A 122 0.88 10.67 -9.52
C PHE A 122 1.17 12.14 -9.18
N ALA A 123 2.20 12.42 -8.39
CA ALA A 123 2.62 13.80 -8.11
C ALA A 123 3.05 14.52 -9.40
N ASP A 124 3.80 13.85 -10.27
CA ASP A 124 4.30 14.42 -11.53
C ASP A 124 3.25 14.59 -12.61
N THR A 125 2.06 13.98 -12.50
CA THR A 125 0.98 14.13 -13.50
C THR A 125 0.03 15.29 -13.20
N CYS A 126 -0.01 15.79 -11.96
CA CYS A 126 -0.75 17.03 -11.64
C CYS A 126 -0.01 18.29 -12.13
N THR A 127 1.32 18.26 -12.16
CA THR A 127 2.18 19.37 -12.60
C THR A 127 2.02 19.77 -14.08
N PRO A 128 1.94 18.86 -15.08
CA PRO A 128 1.74 19.24 -16.47
C PRO A 128 0.34 19.77 -16.76
N ALA A 129 -0.69 19.32 -16.03
CA ALA A 129 -2.04 19.88 -16.16
C ALA A 129 -2.08 21.32 -15.67
N LEU A 130 -1.49 21.59 -14.50
CA LEU A 130 -1.35 22.94 -13.94
C LEU A 130 -0.44 23.83 -14.79
N ALA A 131 0.67 23.30 -15.30
CA ALA A 131 1.55 24.04 -16.21
C ALA A 131 0.84 24.36 -17.53
N ARG A 132 0.05 23.43 -18.07
CA ARG A 132 -0.75 23.65 -19.27
C ARG A 132 -1.82 24.72 -19.02
N GLU A 133 -2.49 24.69 -17.88
CA GLU A 133 -3.49 25.70 -17.50
C GLU A 133 -2.86 27.08 -17.32
N ALA A 134 -1.66 27.18 -16.76
CA ALA A 134 -0.89 28.42 -16.70
C ALA A 134 -0.54 28.95 -18.10
N THR A 135 -0.06 28.09 -19.01
CA THR A 135 0.25 28.50 -20.39
C THR A 135 -1.00 28.94 -21.16
N VAL A 136 -2.12 28.24 -21.01
CA VAL A 136 -3.40 28.61 -21.66
C VAL A 136 -3.87 29.97 -21.17
N ARG A 137 -3.76 30.24 -19.86
CA ARG A 137 -4.09 31.54 -19.29
C ARG A 137 -3.23 32.67 -19.86
N GLU A 138 -1.93 32.45 -19.96
CA GLU A 138 -1.00 33.43 -20.55
C GLU A 138 -1.30 33.68 -22.05
N LEU A 139 -1.62 32.62 -22.80
CA LEU A 139 -2.08 32.70 -24.19
C LEU A 139 -3.39 33.49 -24.31
N ASP A 140 -4.36 33.25 -23.44
CA ASP A 140 -5.62 34.02 -23.40
C ASP A 140 -5.37 35.50 -23.09
N GLU A 141 -4.49 35.81 -22.13
CA GLU A 141 -4.10 37.18 -21.81
C GLU A 141 -3.41 37.88 -23.00
N MET A 142 -2.52 37.19 -23.70
CA MET A 142 -1.89 37.69 -24.92
C MET A 142 -2.92 37.91 -26.04
N VAL A 143 -3.84 36.97 -26.25
CA VAL A 143 -4.92 37.08 -27.24
C VAL A 143 -5.82 38.28 -26.93
N GLU A 144 -6.20 38.49 -25.67
CA GLU A 144 -7.02 39.62 -25.25
C GLU A 144 -6.27 40.97 -25.34
N SER A 145 -4.95 40.98 -25.17
CA SER A 145 -4.14 42.18 -25.41
C SER A 145 -4.03 42.51 -26.91
N ALA A 146 -3.83 41.51 -27.77
CA ALA A 146 -3.73 41.67 -29.21
C ALA A 146 -5.07 42.04 -29.86
N LYS A 147 -6.19 41.47 -29.39
CA LYS A 147 -7.54 41.87 -29.82
C LYS A 147 -7.84 43.33 -29.50
N ARG A 148 -7.41 43.80 -28.31
CA ARG A 148 -7.52 45.22 -27.91
C ARG A 148 -6.69 46.12 -28.80
N GLU A 149 -5.48 45.71 -29.16
CA GLU A 149 -4.59 46.47 -30.05
C GLU A 149 -5.14 46.55 -31.49
N LEU A 150 -5.79 45.49 -31.96
CA LEU A 150 -6.40 45.43 -33.29
C LEU A 150 -7.81 46.04 -33.37
N GLY A 151 -8.35 46.59 -32.27
CA GLY A 151 -9.65 47.25 -32.25
C GLY A 151 -10.84 46.32 -32.55
N ILE A 152 -10.67 45.01 -32.39
CA ILE A 152 -11.74 44.03 -32.56
C ILE A 152 -12.55 44.04 -31.25
N ALA A 153 -13.74 44.67 -31.30
CA ALA A 153 -14.62 44.78 -30.14
C ALA A 153 -14.95 43.40 -29.56
N VAL A 154 -14.65 43.23 -28.27
CA VAL A 154 -15.11 42.10 -27.45
C VAL A 154 -16.61 42.27 -27.26
N VAL A 155 -17.41 41.39 -27.88
CA VAL A 155 -18.83 41.18 -27.59
C VAL A 155 -18.98 39.90 -26.79
#